data_AF-W6YPR3-F1
#
_entry.id   AF-W6YPR3-F1
#
_cell.length_a   1.000
_cell.length_b   1.000
_cell.length_c   1.000
_cell.angle_alpha   90.00
_cell.angle_beta   90.00
_cell.angle_gamma   90.00
#
_symmetry.space_group_name_H-M   'P 1'
#
loop_
_entity.id
_entity.type
_entity.pdbx_description
1 polymer ?
#
loop_
_entity_poly.entity_id
_entity_poly.type
_entity_poly.pdbx_seq_one_letter_code
_entity_poly.pdbx_strand_id
1 'polypeptide(L)'
;MTPTFTSDVPRLEYSLRTRKLRIGIFWGFVFVDSVALPVLLFFILWYGTDLKHQTVFGIITALMGGTVILEYFQRFWRLWKKNSTCQVLGASRYSCDFFQWNLTFILAAIIALLIVGTLPKEPMVRLLALPLPTVLALLGLELSILELCYMCQWRSPFRISSVTRGQVVRPSIYFIIEDIIAVDGDGATSFRIRLNERYEASPHFRQMLHKLSLFWALPAILVALGTTFLVFSLNRDLSYVLGWVVPFTWAAIWAVITIKWAQRELRIEQMLWDQDMVRLQYYP
;
A
#
# COMPACT_ATOMS: atom_id res chain seq x y z
N MET A 1 34.68 13.84 18.06
CA MET A 1 34.41 12.64 17.24
C MET A 1 34.22 13.12 15.81
N THR A 2 35.23 12.93 14.98
CA THR A 2 35.11 13.11 13.53
C THR A 2 34.12 12.07 12.99
N PRO A 3 33.10 12.46 12.21
CA PRO A 3 32.23 11.47 11.58
C PRO A 3 33.08 10.64 10.63
N THR A 4 33.10 9.33 10.85
CA THR A 4 33.62 8.35 9.89
C THR A 4 32.70 8.39 8.67
N PHE A 5 33.06 9.19 7.67
CA PHE A 5 32.37 9.18 6.39
C PHE A 5 32.60 7.81 5.74
N THR A 6 31.58 6.96 5.75
CA THR A 6 31.58 5.73 4.96
C THR A 6 31.61 6.11 3.49
N SER A 7 32.49 5.50 2.69
CA SER A 7 32.69 5.84 1.28
C SER A 7 31.45 5.66 0.40
N ASP A 8 30.49 4.84 0.84
CA ASP A 8 29.27 4.51 0.11
C ASP A 8 28.01 5.03 0.83
N VAL A 9 26.99 5.42 0.05
CA VAL A 9 25.61 5.67 0.54
C VAL A 9 25.13 4.45 1.35
N PRO A 10 24.46 4.63 2.51
CA PRO A 10 23.86 3.52 3.24
C PRO A 10 23.00 2.63 2.33
N ARG A 11 23.46 1.40 2.12
CA ARG A 11 22.83 0.46 1.21
C ARG A 11 21.58 -0.14 1.85
N LEU A 12 20.51 -0.28 1.10
CA LEU A 12 19.29 -0.96 1.58
C LEU A 12 19.45 -2.48 1.67
N GLU A 13 20.46 -3.03 0.98
CA GLU A 13 20.76 -4.47 0.87
C GLU A 13 19.52 -5.33 0.58
N TYR A 14 18.63 -4.78 -0.24
CA TYR A 14 17.37 -5.42 -0.59
C TYR A 14 17.11 -5.23 -2.08
N SER A 15 16.78 -6.31 -2.78
CA SER A 15 16.53 -6.30 -4.22
C SER A 15 15.21 -6.97 -4.55
N LEU A 16 14.34 -6.21 -5.21
CA LEU A 16 13.10 -6.74 -5.79
C LEU A 16 13.35 -7.60 -7.04
N ARG A 17 14.54 -7.48 -7.66
CA ARG A 17 14.84 -8.16 -8.94
C ARG A 17 14.87 -9.67 -8.81
N THR A 18 15.38 -10.18 -7.69
CA THR A 18 15.43 -11.62 -7.39
C THR A 18 14.06 -12.20 -7.07
N ARG A 19 13.07 -11.35 -6.77
CA ARG A 19 11.73 -11.74 -6.31
C ARG A 19 10.62 -11.43 -7.33
N LYS A 20 10.96 -10.99 -8.55
CA LYS A 20 9.98 -10.57 -9.58
C LYS A 20 8.93 -11.62 -9.89
N LEU A 21 9.34 -12.88 -10.03
CA LEU A 21 8.40 -13.98 -10.32
C LEU A 21 7.39 -14.16 -9.17
N ARG A 22 7.86 -14.15 -7.92
CA ARG A 22 7.00 -14.27 -6.74
C ARG A 22 6.02 -13.09 -6.65
N ILE A 23 6.50 -11.88 -6.89
CA ILE A 23 5.68 -10.67 -6.92
C ILE A 23 4.64 -10.75 -8.05
N GLY A 24 5.03 -11.20 -9.25
CA GLY A 24 4.14 -11.37 -10.38
C GLY A 24 3.03 -12.40 -10.14
N ILE A 25 3.39 -13.56 -9.56
CA ILE A 25 2.42 -14.60 -9.18
C ILE A 25 1.43 -14.05 -8.14
N PHE A 26 1.93 -13.37 -7.10
CA PHE A 26 1.09 -12.75 -6.07
C PHE A 26 0.09 -11.76 -6.66
N TRP A 27 0.56 -10.79 -7.46
CA TRP A 27 -0.33 -9.82 -8.09
C TRP A 27 -1.28 -10.45 -9.13
N GLY A 28 -0.88 -11.57 -9.74
CA GLY A 28 -1.76 -12.39 -10.57
C GLY A 28 -2.93 -12.96 -9.77
N PHE A 29 -2.67 -13.54 -8.60
CA PHE A 29 -3.73 -13.99 -7.69
C PHE A 29 -4.62 -12.83 -7.21
N VAL A 30 -4.03 -11.69 -6.83
CA VAL A 30 -4.80 -10.51 -6.42
C VAL A 30 -5.70 -10.02 -7.55
N PHE A 31 -5.22 -9.99 -8.80
CA PHE A 31 -6.04 -9.64 -9.96
C PHE A 31 -7.20 -10.61 -10.17
N VAL A 32 -6.93 -11.92 -10.09
CA VAL A 32 -7.98 -12.94 -10.24
C VAL A 32 -9.03 -12.77 -9.15
N ASP A 33 -8.61 -12.67 -7.89
CA ASP A 33 -9.48 -12.60 -6.71
C ASP A 33 -10.26 -11.28 -6.62
N SER A 34 -9.61 -10.15 -6.94
CA SER A 34 -10.19 -8.81 -6.73
C SER A 34 -10.85 -8.22 -7.97
N VAL A 35 -10.62 -8.75 -9.17
CA VAL A 35 -11.20 -8.19 -10.42
C VAL A 35 -11.85 -9.26 -11.25
N ALA A 36 -11.11 -10.30 -11.67
CA ALA A 36 -11.63 -11.26 -12.62
C ALA A 36 -12.80 -12.06 -12.03
N LEU A 37 -12.64 -12.61 -10.83
CA LEU A 37 -13.63 -13.42 -10.14
C LEU A 37 -14.94 -12.65 -9.90
N PRO A 38 -14.97 -11.47 -9.25
CA PRO A 38 -16.23 -10.76 -9.00
C PRO A 38 -16.92 -10.34 -10.30
N VAL A 39 -16.18 -9.84 -11.30
CA VAL A 39 -16.76 -9.41 -12.58
C VAL A 39 -17.30 -10.59 -13.38
N LEU A 40 -16.52 -11.66 -13.54
CA LEU A 40 -16.94 -12.83 -14.32
C LEU A 40 -18.11 -13.55 -13.67
N LEU A 41 -18.04 -13.81 -12.36
CA LEU A 41 -19.13 -14.47 -11.65
C LEU A 41 -20.40 -13.63 -11.63
N PHE A 42 -20.29 -12.29 -11.57
CA PHE A 42 -21.45 -11.43 -11.75
C PHE A 42 -22.14 -11.71 -13.07
N PHE A 43 -21.47 -11.63 -14.22
CA PHE A 43 -22.15 -11.86 -15.50
C PHE A 43 -22.62 -13.31 -15.68
N ILE A 44 -21.80 -14.29 -15.27
CA ILE A 44 -22.14 -15.71 -15.42
C ILE A 44 -23.38 -16.06 -14.59
N LEU A 45 -23.41 -15.69 -13.31
CA LEU A 45 -24.50 -16.07 -12.42
C LEU A 45 -25.73 -15.18 -12.60
N TRP A 46 -25.55 -13.88 -12.85
CA TRP A 46 -26.65 -12.94 -13.02
C TRP A 46 -27.46 -13.19 -14.29
N TYR A 47 -26.79 -13.56 -15.39
CA TYR A 47 -27.44 -13.75 -16.69
C TYR A 47 -27.56 -15.22 -17.11
N GLY A 48 -26.74 -16.10 -16.55
CA GLY A 48 -26.71 -17.52 -16.90
C GLY A 48 -27.52 -18.44 -15.98
N THR A 49 -28.14 -17.91 -14.92
CA THR A 49 -28.91 -18.72 -13.95
C THR A 49 -30.16 -18.00 -13.46
N ASP A 50 -31.14 -18.76 -12.96
CA ASP A 50 -32.35 -18.24 -12.30
C ASP A 50 -32.15 -18.07 -10.77
N LEU A 51 -30.91 -17.93 -10.32
CA LEU A 51 -30.61 -17.72 -8.91
C LEU A 51 -31.12 -16.35 -8.47
N LYS A 52 -31.60 -16.27 -7.22
CA LYS A 52 -31.93 -14.97 -6.61
C LYS A 52 -30.69 -14.09 -6.60
N HIS A 53 -30.84 -12.82 -6.97
CA HIS A 53 -29.74 -11.85 -7.02
C HIS A 53 -28.94 -11.77 -5.71
N GLN A 54 -29.63 -11.88 -4.57
CA GLN A 54 -28.99 -11.95 -3.26
C GLN A 54 -28.04 -13.16 -3.12
N THR A 55 -28.44 -14.33 -3.62
CA THR A 55 -27.62 -15.54 -3.63
C THR A 55 -26.42 -15.38 -4.56
N VAL A 56 -26.61 -14.76 -5.72
CA VAL A 56 -25.52 -14.46 -6.66
C VAL A 56 -24.41 -13.65 -5.98
N PHE A 57 -24.76 -12.53 -5.35
CA PHE A 57 -23.78 -11.71 -4.65
C PHE A 57 -23.24 -12.34 -3.37
N GLY A 58 -24.01 -13.20 -2.70
CA GLY A 58 -23.52 -14.04 -1.61
C GLY A 58 -22.39 -14.98 -2.06
N ILE A 59 -22.57 -15.66 -3.20
CA ILE A 59 -21.55 -16.54 -3.80
C ILE A 59 -20.30 -15.72 -4.17
N ILE A 60 -20.48 -14.59 -4.87
CA ILE A 60 -19.36 -13.72 -5.26
C ILE A 60 -18.57 -13.26 -4.04
N THR A 61 -19.28 -12.78 -3.01
CA THR A 61 -18.65 -12.28 -1.78
C THR A 61 -17.92 -13.37 -1.01
N ALA A 62 -18.44 -14.60 -1.00
CA ALA A 62 -17.79 -15.72 -0.32
C ALA A 62 -16.53 -16.22 -1.04
N LEU A 63 -16.47 -16.07 -2.36
CA LEU A 63 -15.35 -16.55 -3.18
C LEU A 63 -14.25 -15.50 -3.39
N MET A 64 -14.58 -14.21 -3.29
CA MET A 64 -13.61 -13.13 -3.41
C MET A 64 -12.94 -12.77 -2.07
N GLY A 65 -11.82 -12.08 -2.14
CA GLY A 65 -11.10 -11.56 -0.98
C GLY A 65 -10.25 -12.61 -0.27
N GLY A 66 -10.14 -13.83 -0.82
CA GLY A 66 -9.32 -14.90 -0.23
C GLY A 66 -7.84 -14.50 -0.15
N THR A 67 -7.33 -13.81 -1.18
CA THR A 67 -5.92 -13.41 -1.22
C THR A 67 -5.57 -12.38 -0.15
N VAL A 68 -6.41 -11.36 0.02
CA VAL A 68 -6.17 -10.31 1.02
C VAL A 68 -6.37 -10.83 2.44
N ILE A 69 -7.33 -11.73 2.67
CA ILE A 69 -7.56 -12.36 3.97
C ILE A 69 -6.38 -13.24 4.36
N LEU A 70 -5.89 -14.07 3.44
CA LEU A 70 -4.71 -14.91 3.69
C LEU A 70 -3.47 -14.06 3.99
N GLU A 71 -3.24 -13.00 3.22
CA GLU A 71 -2.10 -12.10 3.45
C GLU A 71 -2.23 -11.38 4.79
N TYR A 72 -3.43 -10.93 5.16
CA TYR A 72 -3.71 -10.31 6.45
C TYR A 72 -3.34 -11.23 7.62
N PHE A 73 -3.78 -12.49 7.59
CA PHE A 73 -3.46 -13.45 8.65
C PHE A 73 -1.98 -13.86 8.64
N GLN A 74 -1.38 -14.00 7.45
CA GLN A 74 0.04 -14.28 7.31
C GLN A 74 0.89 -13.15 7.91
N ARG A 75 0.59 -11.89 7.59
CA ARG A 75 1.25 -10.71 8.18
C ARG A 75 1.09 -10.68 9.69
N PHE A 76 -0.14 -10.83 10.17
CA PHE A 76 -0.43 -10.86 11.60
C PHE A 76 0.38 -11.94 12.32
N TRP A 77 0.42 -13.15 11.79
CA TRP A 77 1.23 -14.24 12.33
C TRP A 77 2.73 -13.92 12.33
N ARG A 78 3.25 -13.37 11.23
CA ARG A 78 4.67 -12.98 11.12
C ARG A 78 5.05 -11.93 12.17
N LEU A 79 4.18 -10.96 12.45
CA LEU A 79 4.41 -9.93 13.46
C LEU A 79 4.29 -10.49 14.89
N TRP A 80 3.29 -11.32 15.15
CA TRP A 80 2.93 -11.78 16.50
C TRP A 80 3.79 -12.93 17.04
N LYS A 81 4.35 -13.79 16.17
CA LYS A 81 5.05 -15.01 16.61
C LYS A 81 6.19 -14.70 17.61
N LYS A 82 6.36 -15.58 18.59
CA LYS A 82 7.47 -15.55 19.57
C LYS A 82 8.78 -15.71 18.77
N ASN A 83 9.63 -14.68 18.77
CA ASN A 83 10.82 -14.53 17.89
C ASN A 83 10.53 -14.06 16.45
N SER A 84 9.57 -13.15 16.28
CA SER A 84 9.40 -12.46 15.00
C SER A 84 10.65 -11.69 14.61
N THR A 85 11.08 -11.88 13.37
CA THR A 85 12.24 -11.21 12.76
C THR A 85 11.87 -9.86 12.14
N CYS A 86 10.59 -9.51 12.06
CA CYS A 86 10.08 -8.34 11.33
C CYS A 86 9.41 -7.31 12.24
N GLN A 87 9.63 -7.40 13.55
CA GLN A 87 9.05 -6.50 14.55
C GLN A 87 9.46 -5.05 14.31
N VAL A 88 8.54 -4.16 14.65
CA VAL A 88 8.75 -2.71 14.62
C VAL A 88 9.85 -2.33 15.62
N LEU A 89 10.72 -1.40 15.22
CA LEU A 89 11.85 -0.96 16.04
C LEU A 89 11.38 -0.38 17.39
N GLY A 90 11.87 -0.97 18.48
CA GLY A 90 11.56 -0.54 19.85
C GLY A 90 10.11 -0.76 20.30
N ALA A 91 9.34 -1.60 19.59
CA ALA A 91 7.97 -1.94 19.95
C ALA A 91 7.86 -3.22 20.78
N SER A 92 6.74 -3.37 21.48
CA SER A 92 6.39 -4.62 22.18
C SER A 92 6.03 -5.70 21.16
N ARG A 93 6.20 -6.97 21.53
CA ARG A 93 5.83 -8.12 20.68
C ARG A 93 4.36 -8.15 20.26
N TYR A 94 3.50 -7.45 21.02
CA TYR A 94 2.05 -7.40 20.78
C TYR A 94 1.65 -6.18 19.94
N SER A 95 2.60 -5.30 19.60
CA SER A 95 2.33 -4.15 18.76
C SER A 95 2.45 -4.54 17.29
N CYS A 96 1.34 -4.45 16.57
CA CYS A 96 1.36 -4.53 15.11
C CYS A 96 1.97 -3.26 14.50
N ASP A 97 2.46 -3.36 13.26
CA ASP A 97 2.91 -2.19 12.52
C ASP A 97 1.74 -1.34 12.01
N PHE A 98 2.06 -0.12 11.57
CA PHE A 98 1.06 0.85 11.15
C PHE A 98 0.27 0.35 9.94
N PHE A 99 0.94 -0.27 8.97
CA PHE A 99 0.27 -0.87 7.81
C PHE A 99 -0.72 -1.98 8.19
N GLN A 100 -0.41 -2.83 9.17
CA GLN A 100 -1.34 -3.87 9.64
C GLN A 100 -2.62 -3.24 10.20
N TRP A 101 -2.51 -2.18 11.02
CA TRP A 101 -3.68 -1.48 11.56
C TRP A 101 -4.51 -0.80 10.48
N ASN A 102 -3.83 -0.17 9.52
CA ASN A 102 -4.48 0.41 8.36
C ASN A 102 -5.23 -0.65 7.54
N LEU A 103 -4.58 -1.78 7.27
CA LEU A 103 -5.17 -2.90 6.56
C LEU A 103 -6.39 -3.45 7.30
N THR A 104 -6.35 -3.56 8.64
CA THR A 104 -7.51 -3.94 9.45
C THR A 104 -8.68 -2.98 9.25
N PHE A 105 -8.41 -1.67 9.30
CA PHE A 105 -9.45 -0.65 9.16
C PHE A 105 -10.09 -0.68 7.77
N ILE A 106 -9.27 -0.77 6.72
CA ILE A 106 -9.75 -0.88 5.34
C ILE A 106 -10.56 -2.16 5.17
N LEU A 107 -10.04 -3.31 5.61
CA LEU A 107 -10.74 -4.59 5.49
C LEU A 107 -12.09 -4.56 6.20
N ALA A 108 -12.16 -3.97 7.40
CA ALA A 108 -13.42 -3.79 8.12
C ALA A 108 -14.41 -2.91 7.35
N ALA A 109 -13.96 -1.81 6.75
CA ALA A 109 -14.79 -0.95 5.91
C ALA A 109 -15.34 -1.68 4.68
N ILE A 110 -14.49 -2.48 4.01
CA ILE A 110 -14.89 -3.28 2.85
C ILE A 110 -15.88 -4.38 3.24
N ILE A 111 -15.64 -5.10 4.33
CA ILE A 111 -16.57 -6.11 4.83
C ILE A 111 -17.93 -5.48 5.16
N ALA A 112 -17.94 -4.34 5.86
CA ALA A 112 -19.17 -3.63 6.16
C ALA A 112 -19.92 -3.20 4.89
N LEU A 113 -19.21 -2.68 3.90
CA LEU A 113 -19.76 -2.28 2.60
C LEU A 113 -20.41 -3.46 1.86
N LEU A 114 -19.75 -4.62 1.85
CA LEU A 114 -20.24 -5.84 1.19
C LEU A 114 -21.45 -6.43 1.90
N ILE A 115 -21.43 -6.45 3.23
CA ILE A 115 -22.57 -6.89 4.03
C ILE A 115 -23.77 -5.99 3.73
N VAL A 116 -23.62 -4.66 3.89
CA VAL A 116 -24.71 -3.71 3.65
C VAL A 116 -25.24 -3.81 2.22
N GLY A 117 -24.37 -4.01 1.23
CA GLY A 117 -24.77 -4.14 -0.16
C GLY A 117 -25.54 -5.42 -0.48
N THR A 118 -25.30 -6.49 0.28
CA THR A 118 -25.88 -7.83 0.06
C THR A 118 -27.10 -8.12 0.94
N LEU A 119 -27.29 -7.39 2.04
CA LEU A 119 -28.40 -7.61 2.99
C LEU A 119 -29.80 -7.43 2.37
N PRO A 120 -30.09 -6.41 1.53
CA PRO A 120 -31.41 -6.22 0.97
C PRO A 120 -31.85 -7.36 0.03
N LYS A 121 -33.16 -7.58 -0.11
CA LYS A 121 -33.72 -8.59 -1.02
C LYS A 121 -33.26 -8.38 -2.47
N GLU A 122 -33.25 -7.13 -2.91
CA GLU A 122 -32.60 -6.71 -4.14
C GLU A 122 -31.25 -6.07 -3.80
N PRO A 123 -30.13 -6.73 -4.11
CA PRO A 123 -28.81 -6.27 -3.67
C PRO A 123 -28.45 -4.93 -4.30
N MET A 124 -27.78 -4.08 -3.52
CA MET A 124 -27.35 -2.76 -3.96
C MET A 124 -26.07 -2.87 -4.80
N VAL A 125 -26.23 -3.25 -6.07
CA VAL A 125 -25.11 -3.51 -6.99
C VAL A 125 -24.11 -2.37 -7.07
N ARG A 126 -24.59 -1.12 -7.02
CA ARG A 126 -23.71 0.06 -7.00
C ARG A 126 -22.81 0.07 -5.76
N LEU A 127 -23.34 -0.27 -4.58
CA LEU A 127 -22.54 -0.35 -3.35
C LEU A 127 -21.52 -1.50 -3.43
N LEU A 128 -21.93 -2.63 -4.03
CA LEU A 128 -21.07 -3.80 -4.26
C LEU A 128 -19.99 -3.58 -5.33
N ALA A 129 -20.05 -2.46 -6.06
CA ALA A 129 -19.01 -2.00 -6.98
C ALA A 129 -18.00 -1.04 -6.34
N LEU A 130 -18.25 -0.57 -5.11
CA LEU A 130 -17.39 0.37 -4.40
C LEU A 130 -16.22 -0.21 -3.59
N PRO A 131 -15.98 -1.54 -3.45
CA PRO A 131 -14.85 -2.00 -2.65
C PRO A 131 -13.49 -1.39 -3.03
N LEU A 132 -13.05 -1.50 -4.28
CA LEU A 132 -11.74 -0.94 -4.68
C LEU A 132 -11.69 0.59 -4.66
N PRO A 133 -12.74 1.33 -5.06
CA PRO A 133 -12.82 2.78 -4.85
C PRO A 133 -12.69 3.17 -3.38
N THR A 134 -13.31 2.41 -2.46
CA THR A 134 -13.18 2.63 -1.01
C THR A 134 -11.76 2.39 -0.53
N VAL A 135 -11.09 1.32 -1.00
CA VAL A 135 -9.66 1.09 -0.69
C VAL A 135 -8.82 2.31 -1.10
N LEU A 136 -8.99 2.80 -2.34
CA LEU A 136 -8.25 3.98 -2.82
C LEU A 136 -8.58 5.25 -2.04
N ALA A 137 -9.84 5.46 -1.66
CA ALA A 137 -10.24 6.62 -0.87
C ALA A 137 -9.58 6.60 0.52
N LEU A 138 -9.63 5.46 1.22
CA LEU A 138 -9.10 5.34 2.57
C LEU A 138 -7.57 5.41 2.60
N LEU A 139 -6.88 4.69 1.70
CA LEU A 139 -5.42 4.80 1.55
C LEU A 139 -5.00 6.19 1.10
N GLY A 140 -5.67 6.77 0.10
CA GLY A 140 -5.36 8.10 -0.39
C GLY A 140 -5.52 9.17 0.68
N LEU A 141 -6.59 9.08 1.48
CA LEU A 141 -6.84 9.99 2.60
C LEU A 141 -5.79 9.85 3.70
N GLU A 142 -5.47 8.63 4.12
CA GLU A 142 -4.42 8.38 5.10
C GLU A 142 -3.07 8.92 4.63
N LEU A 143 -2.65 8.57 3.41
CA LEU A 143 -1.39 9.03 2.84
C LEU A 143 -1.35 10.56 2.77
N SER A 144 -2.48 11.20 2.43
CA SER A 144 -2.59 12.67 2.40
C SER A 144 -2.49 13.28 3.78
N ILE A 145 -3.13 12.70 4.80
CA ILE A 145 -3.07 13.18 6.18
C ILE A 145 -1.63 13.06 6.71
N LEU A 146 -0.98 11.91 6.54
CA LEU A 146 0.40 11.71 6.97
C LEU A 146 1.37 12.64 6.24
N GLU A 147 1.15 12.86 4.94
CA GLU A 147 1.98 13.76 4.15
C GLU A 147 1.79 15.23 4.58
N LEU A 148 0.56 15.64 4.88
CA LEU A 148 0.27 16.96 5.44
C LEU A 148 0.95 17.13 6.81
N CYS A 149 0.89 16.12 7.69
CA CYS A 149 1.60 16.12 8.97
C CYS A 149 3.12 16.27 8.76
N TYR A 150 3.69 15.57 7.78
CA TYR A 150 5.11 15.71 7.42
C TYR A 150 5.42 17.14 6.93
N MET A 151 4.65 17.68 5.99
CA MET A 151 4.85 19.04 5.47
C MET A 151 4.75 20.11 6.56
N CYS A 152 3.82 19.95 7.50
CA CYS A 152 3.66 20.82 8.66
C CYS A 152 4.66 20.56 9.79
N GLN A 153 5.61 19.63 9.61
CA GLN A 153 6.59 19.21 10.62
C GLN A 153 5.95 18.80 11.96
N TRP A 154 4.76 18.19 11.89
CA TRP A 154 4.03 17.78 13.08
C TRP A 154 4.73 16.59 13.75
N ARG A 155 4.90 16.68 15.07
CA ARG A 155 5.38 15.60 15.92
C ARG A 155 4.28 14.57 16.14
N SER A 156 4.59 13.30 15.88
CA SER A 156 3.63 12.22 15.98
C SER A 156 3.12 12.05 17.43
N PRO A 157 1.78 12.10 17.66
CA PRO A 157 1.21 11.98 19.00
C PRO A 157 1.29 10.55 19.58
N PHE A 158 1.42 9.56 18.71
CA PHE A 158 1.61 8.14 19.03
C PHE A 158 2.69 7.53 18.13
N ARG A 159 3.05 6.26 18.33
CA ARG A 159 4.04 5.57 17.49
C ARG A 159 3.43 5.21 16.13
N ILE A 160 4.12 5.55 15.05
CA ILE A 160 3.75 5.17 13.68
C ILE A 160 4.90 4.32 13.14
N SER A 161 4.72 2.99 13.19
CA SER A 161 5.78 2.02 12.89
C SER A 161 7.09 2.39 13.59
N SER A 162 8.21 2.53 12.88
CA SER A 162 9.50 2.83 13.52
C SER A 162 9.63 4.28 14.02
N VAL A 163 8.71 5.19 13.67
CA VAL A 163 8.70 6.56 14.18
C VAL A 163 8.10 6.59 15.58
N THR A 164 8.90 6.98 16.56
CA THR A 164 8.48 7.02 17.97
C THR A 164 7.64 8.27 18.27
N ARG A 165 6.85 8.20 19.36
CA ARG A 165 6.04 9.33 19.82
C ARG A 165 6.93 10.56 20.05
N GLY A 166 6.52 11.71 19.52
CA GLY A 166 7.24 12.97 19.64
C GLY A 166 8.27 13.25 18.54
N GLN A 167 8.58 12.28 17.68
CA GLN A 167 9.38 12.52 16.48
C GLN A 167 8.53 13.13 15.37
N VAL A 168 9.17 13.89 14.47
CA VAL A 168 8.51 14.44 13.28
C VAL A 168 8.05 13.28 12.39
N VAL A 169 6.81 13.35 11.92
CA VAL A 169 6.25 12.37 10.98
C VAL A 169 7.11 12.32 9.72
N ARG A 170 7.30 11.14 9.14
CA ARG A 170 8.03 10.96 7.88
C ARG A 170 7.07 11.00 6.68
N PRO A 171 7.56 11.19 5.44
CA PRO A 171 6.72 11.10 4.25
C PRO A 171 5.88 9.83 4.26
N SER A 172 4.61 9.92 3.89
CA SER A 172 3.63 8.85 4.07
C SER A 172 4.04 7.51 3.45
N ILE A 173 4.68 7.54 2.27
CA ILE A 173 5.16 6.33 1.59
C ILE A 173 6.30 5.63 2.34
N TYR A 174 7.00 6.31 3.25
CA TYR A 174 8.03 5.71 4.10
C TYR A 174 7.44 4.53 4.88
N PHE A 175 6.27 4.71 5.50
CA PHE A 175 5.64 3.69 6.34
C PHE A 175 5.19 2.48 5.52
N ILE A 176 4.63 2.72 4.33
CA ILE A 176 4.23 1.66 3.40
C ILE A 176 5.44 0.82 2.97
N ILE A 177 6.54 1.47 2.56
CA ILE A 177 7.76 0.78 2.14
C ILE A 177 8.35 -0.01 3.30
N GLU A 178 8.44 0.61 4.48
CA GLU A 178 8.98 0.00 5.68
C GLU A 178 8.23 -1.28 6.04
N ASP A 179 6.90 -1.20 6.17
CA ASP A 179 6.09 -2.28 6.70
C ASP A 179 5.85 -3.41 5.69
N ILE A 180 5.65 -3.08 4.41
CA ILE A 180 5.47 -4.09 3.35
C ILE A 180 6.79 -4.84 3.14
N ILE A 181 7.92 -4.13 3.00
CA ILE A 181 9.18 -4.81 2.73
C ILE A 181 9.66 -5.61 3.95
N ALA A 182 9.51 -5.08 5.16
CA ALA A 182 9.94 -5.79 6.36
C ALA A 182 9.17 -7.09 6.57
N VAL A 183 7.84 -7.10 6.32
CA VAL A 183 6.98 -8.25 6.64
C VAL A 183 6.69 -9.12 5.42
N ASP A 184 6.20 -8.55 4.32
CA ASP A 184 5.77 -9.32 3.12
C ASP A 184 6.96 -9.60 2.22
N GLY A 185 7.81 -8.59 2.08
CA GLY A 185 9.05 -8.63 1.32
C GLY A 185 10.16 -9.46 1.97
N ASP A 186 9.97 -9.93 3.21
CA ASP A 186 10.97 -10.71 3.96
C ASP A 186 12.29 -9.93 4.15
N GLY A 187 12.19 -8.60 4.24
CA GLY A 187 13.29 -7.70 4.56
C GLY A 187 13.63 -7.64 6.05
N ALA A 188 12.70 -8.09 6.91
CA ALA A 188 12.85 -8.15 8.36
C ALA A 188 13.17 -6.80 9.02
N THR A 189 13.49 -6.81 10.31
CA THR A 189 13.90 -5.62 11.08
C THR A 189 15.18 -5.00 10.53
N SER A 190 16.07 -5.79 9.91
CA SER A 190 17.30 -5.26 9.29
C SER A 190 17.01 -4.28 8.16
N PHE A 191 15.97 -4.52 7.36
CA PHE A 191 15.53 -3.56 6.35
C PHE A 191 15.02 -2.25 6.98
N ARG A 192 14.26 -2.32 8.09
CA ARG A 192 13.77 -1.12 8.81
C ARG A 192 14.95 -0.24 9.27
N ILE A 193 16.00 -0.86 9.81
CA ILE A 193 17.22 -0.17 10.26
C ILE A 193 17.90 0.52 9.08
N ARG A 194 18.18 -0.21 8.00
CA ARG A 194 18.86 0.36 6.82
C ARG A 194 18.05 1.44 6.11
N LEU A 195 16.73 1.27 6.05
CA LEU A 195 15.82 2.29 5.51
C LEU A 195 15.89 3.58 6.33
N ASN A 196 15.90 3.44 7.66
CA ASN A 196 16.04 4.55 8.59
C ASN A 196 17.40 5.26 8.44
N GLU A 197 18.48 4.50 8.37
CA GLU A 197 19.84 5.04 8.17
C GLU A 197 19.96 5.82 6.86
N ARG A 198 19.47 5.26 5.74
CA ARG A 198 19.48 5.96 4.45
C ARG A 198 18.60 7.21 4.45
N TYR A 199 17.43 7.12 5.09
CA TYR A 199 16.54 8.26 5.25
C TYR A 199 17.21 9.43 5.99
N GLU A 200 17.88 9.15 7.10
CA GLU A 200 18.58 10.19 7.86
C GLU A 200 19.81 10.73 7.12
N ALA A 201 20.53 9.87 6.40
CA ALA A 201 21.76 10.24 5.70
C ALA A 201 21.54 11.06 4.42
N SER A 202 20.49 10.78 3.65
CA SER A 202 20.34 11.29 2.27
C SER A 202 19.16 12.26 2.11
N PRO A 203 19.40 13.57 1.98
CA PRO A 203 18.35 14.54 1.66
C PRO A 203 17.63 14.24 0.35
N HIS A 204 18.35 13.75 -0.66
CA HIS A 204 17.78 13.38 -1.95
C HIS A 204 16.80 12.21 -1.81
N PHE A 205 17.15 11.19 -1.01
CA PHE A 205 16.25 10.08 -0.72
C PHE A 205 14.97 10.54 -0.02
N ARG A 206 15.08 11.42 0.97
CA ARG A 206 13.91 12.01 1.65
C ARG A 206 13.01 12.77 0.68
N GLN A 207 13.61 13.58 -0.20
CA GLN A 207 12.86 14.34 -1.19
C GLN A 207 12.18 13.42 -2.23
N MET A 208 12.83 12.33 -2.64
CA MET A 208 12.22 11.32 -3.49
C MET A 208 10.99 10.70 -2.81
N LEU A 209 11.08 10.32 -1.53
CA LEU A 209 9.95 9.76 -0.79
C LEU A 209 8.78 10.76 -0.69
N HIS A 210 9.07 12.02 -0.38
CA HIS A 210 8.07 13.11 -0.38
C HIS A 210 7.33 13.24 -1.72
N LYS A 211 8.09 13.30 -2.84
CA LYS A 211 7.50 13.37 -4.18
C LYS A 211 6.63 12.16 -4.50
N LEU A 212 7.09 10.96 -4.13
CA LEU A 212 6.34 9.72 -4.34
C LEU A 212 5.09 9.65 -3.45
N SER A 213 5.15 10.13 -2.21
CA SER A 213 3.98 10.24 -1.34
C SER A 213 2.88 11.07 -2.00
N LEU A 214 3.19 12.28 -2.48
CA LEU A 214 2.23 13.15 -3.17
C LEU A 214 1.71 12.52 -4.47
N PHE A 215 2.59 11.85 -5.22
CA PHE A 215 2.24 11.18 -6.47
C PHE A 215 1.23 10.04 -6.29
N TRP A 216 1.22 9.38 -5.14
CA TRP A 216 0.22 8.36 -4.81
C TRP A 216 -1.00 8.91 -4.08
N ALA A 217 -0.79 9.77 -3.09
CA ALA A 217 -1.85 10.24 -2.19
C ALA A 217 -2.95 11.03 -2.92
N LEU A 218 -2.57 12.06 -3.69
CA LEU A 218 -3.54 12.94 -4.33
C LEU A 218 -4.32 12.23 -5.45
N PRO A 219 -3.66 11.53 -6.40
CA PRO A 219 -4.39 10.88 -7.46
C PRO A 219 -5.23 9.69 -6.98
N ALA A 220 -4.85 9.00 -5.89
CA ALA A 220 -5.68 7.95 -5.31
C ALA A 220 -7.07 8.49 -4.90
N ILE A 221 -7.12 9.65 -4.24
CA ILE A 221 -8.39 10.30 -3.87
C ILE A 221 -9.18 10.69 -5.12
N LEU A 222 -8.53 11.30 -6.12
CA LEU A 222 -9.20 11.72 -7.36
C LEU A 222 -9.79 10.53 -8.13
N VAL A 223 -9.06 9.42 -8.22
CA VAL A 223 -9.52 8.20 -8.89
C VAL A 223 -10.63 7.53 -8.09
N ALA A 224 -10.55 7.53 -6.76
CA ALA A 224 -11.63 7.01 -5.91
C ALA A 224 -12.92 7.82 -6.09
N LEU A 225 -12.85 9.14 -6.08
CA LEU A 225 -13.98 10.03 -6.30
C LEU A 225 -14.54 9.89 -7.72
N GLY A 226 -13.68 9.89 -8.74
CA GLY A 226 -14.08 9.72 -10.14
C GLY A 226 -14.74 8.36 -10.39
N THR A 227 -14.18 7.28 -9.86
CA THR A 227 -14.77 5.94 -9.99
C THR A 227 -16.09 5.85 -9.25
N THR A 228 -16.18 6.41 -8.04
CA THR A 228 -17.44 6.48 -7.28
C THR A 228 -18.51 7.25 -8.07
N PHE A 229 -18.15 8.39 -8.66
CA PHE A 229 -19.06 9.17 -9.51
C PHE A 229 -19.56 8.36 -10.72
N LEU A 230 -18.68 7.64 -11.42
CA LEU A 230 -19.06 6.74 -12.52
C LEU A 230 -20.02 5.63 -12.04
N VAL A 231 -19.74 5.03 -10.89
CA VAL A 231 -20.56 3.98 -10.27
C VAL A 231 -21.97 4.46 -9.94
N PHE A 232 -22.18 5.75 -9.66
CA PHE A 232 -23.52 6.29 -9.40
C PHE A 232 -24.19 6.91 -10.63
N SER A 233 -23.43 7.23 -11.68
CA SER A 233 -23.95 7.92 -12.87
C SER A 233 -24.33 6.97 -14.01
N LEU A 234 -23.71 5.80 -14.10
CA LEU A 234 -23.89 4.87 -15.23
C LEU A 234 -24.99 3.82 -14.97
N ASN A 235 -25.28 2.99 -15.97
CA ASN A 235 -26.16 1.83 -15.78
C ASN A 235 -25.52 0.80 -14.83
N ARG A 236 -26.33 -0.14 -14.32
CA ARG A 236 -25.91 -1.12 -13.30
C ARG A 236 -24.65 -1.88 -13.69
N ASP A 237 -24.63 -2.45 -14.90
CA ASP A 237 -23.57 -3.37 -15.32
C ASP A 237 -22.25 -2.64 -15.54
N LEU A 238 -22.29 -1.47 -16.20
CA LEU A 238 -21.10 -0.62 -16.35
C LEU A 238 -20.61 -0.13 -15.00
N SER A 239 -21.52 0.25 -14.09
CA SER A 239 -21.17 0.66 -12.74
C SER A 239 -20.41 -0.47 -12.02
N TYR A 240 -20.91 -1.71 -12.11
CA TYR A 240 -20.26 -2.85 -11.49
C TYR A 240 -18.85 -3.09 -12.05
N VAL A 241 -18.72 -3.19 -13.38
CA VAL A 241 -17.42 -3.43 -14.02
C VAL A 241 -16.41 -2.33 -13.72
N LEU A 242 -16.80 -1.06 -13.89
CA LEU A 242 -15.89 0.06 -13.73
C LEU A 242 -15.45 0.24 -12.29
N GLY A 243 -16.32 -0.06 -11.33
CA GLY A 243 -15.99 -0.07 -9.90
C GLY A 243 -14.81 -0.98 -9.58
N TRP A 244 -14.73 -2.16 -10.20
CA TRP A 244 -13.62 -3.10 -9.99
C TRP A 244 -12.40 -2.83 -10.88
N VAL A 245 -12.62 -2.53 -12.17
CA VAL A 245 -11.53 -2.48 -13.15
C VAL A 245 -10.72 -1.18 -13.08
N VAL A 246 -11.38 -0.03 -12.91
CA VAL A 246 -10.72 1.29 -12.99
C VAL A 246 -9.66 1.46 -11.89
N PRO A 247 -9.97 1.22 -10.59
CA PRO A 247 -8.98 1.38 -9.52
C PRO A 247 -7.77 0.47 -9.68
N PHE A 248 -8.01 -0.80 -10.05
CA PHE A 248 -6.93 -1.78 -10.22
C PHE A 248 -6.02 -1.42 -11.39
N THR A 249 -6.61 -1.02 -12.52
CA THR A 249 -5.86 -0.61 -13.71
C THR A 249 -5.02 0.62 -13.43
N TRP A 250 -5.59 1.61 -12.74
CA TRP A 250 -4.87 2.80 -12.32
C TRP A 250 -3.68 2.45 -11.42
N ALA A 251 -3.89 1.63 -10.39
CA ALA A 251 -2.83 1.23 -9.46
C ALA A 251 -1.70 0.46 -10.18
N ALA A 252 -2.03 -0.41 -11.14
CA ALA A 252 -1.03 -1.13 -11.93
C ALA A 252 -0.16 -0.17 -12.78
N ILE A 253 -0.77 0.81 -13.45
CA ILE A 253 -0.04 1.83 -14.23
C ILE A 253 0.87 2.66 -13.30
N TRP A 254 0.33 3.12 -12.17
CA TRP A 254 1.08 3.93 -11.20
C TRP A 254 2.25 3.16 -10.58
N ALA A 255 2.09 1.86 -10.33
CA ALA A 255 3.18 1.00 -9.86
C ALA A 255 4.33 0.94 -10.87
N VAL A 256 4.03 0.76 -12.16
CA VAL A 256 5.06 0.73 -13.21
C VAL A 256 5.81 2.06 -13.32
N ILE A 257 5.08 3.18 -13.25
CA ILE A 257 5.69 4.53 -13.26
C ILE A 257 6.60 4.70 -12.04
N THR A 258 6.11 4.34 -10.85
CA THR A 258 6.85 4.42 -9.58
C THR A 258 8.13 3.62 -9.61
N ILE A 259 8.11 2.40 -10.15
CA ILE A 259 9.30 1.55 -10.26
C ILE A 259 10.38 2.24 -11.11
N LYS A 260 10.01 2.78 -12.28
CA LYS A 260 10.96 3.47 -13.16
C LYS A 260 11.47 4.77 -12.55
N TRP A 261 10.59 5.53 -11.88
CA TRP A 261 10.94 6.75 -11.17
C TRP A 261 11.95 6.45 -10.06
N ALA A 262 11.63 5.56 -9.13
CA ALA A 262 12.51 5.22 -8.02
C ALA A 262 13.88 4.73 -8.50
N GLN A 263 13.94 3.88 -9.53
CA GLN A 263 15.21 3.44 -10.13
C GLN A 263 16.04 4.58 -10.73
N ARG A 264 15.40 5.63 -11.24
CA ARG A 264 16.10 6.82 -11.74
C ARG A 264 16.64 7.64 -10.57
N GLU A 265 15.80 7.97 -9.59
CA GLU A 265 16.19 8.81 -8.46
C GLU A 265 17.26 8.16 -7.58
N LEU A 266 17.21 6.85 -7.36
CA LEU A 266 18.25 6.13 -6.62
C LEU A 266 19.60 6.14 -7.34
N ARG A 267 19.61 6.21 -8.69
CA ARG A 267 20.85 6.36 -9.47
C ARG A 267 21.40 7.79 -9.37
N ILE A 268 20.51 8.79 -9.43
CA ILE A 268 20.88 10.20 -9.27
C ILE A 268 21.44 10.44 -7.85
N GLU A 269 20.78 9.89 -6.83
CA GLU A 269 21.24 9.95 -5.45
C GLU A 269 22.67 9.42 -5.30
N GLN A 270 22.98 8.26 -5.89
CA GLN A 270 24.32 7.71 -5.86
C GLN A 270 25.34 8.63 -6.54
N MET A 271 25.01 9.15 -7.73
CA MET A 271 25.90 10.06 -8.46
C MET A 271 26.19 11.35 -7.67
N LEU A 272 25.17 11.93 -7.04
CA LEU A 272 25.33 13.14 -6.22
C LEU A 272 26.17 12.85 -4.96
N TRP A 273 25.95 11.70 -4.32
CA TRP A 273 26.75 11.29 -3.18
C TRP A 273 28.24 11.14 -3.53
N ASP A 274 28.54 10.47 -4.64
CA ASP A 274 29.92 10.30 -5.11
C ASP A 274 30.57 11.67 -5.39
N GLN A 275 29.83 12.64 -5.94
CA GLN A 275 30.32 14.00 -6.18
C GLN A 275 30.59 14.78 -4.89
N ASP A 276 29.70 14.68 -3.89
CA ASP A 276 29.88 15.36 -2.60
C ASP A 276 31.07 14.76 -1.83
N MET A 277 31.26 13.44 -1.87
CA MET A 277 32.42 12.77 -1.28
C MET A 277 33.73 13.22 -1.94
N VAL A 278 33.75 13.33 -3.27
CA VAL A 278 34.90 13.90 -4.00
C VAL A 278 35.13 15.35 -3.56
N ARG A 279 34.10 16.19 -3.49
CA ARG A 279 34.25 17.59 -3.06
C ARG A 279 34.86 17.72 -1.68
N LEU A 280 34.38 16.94 -0.71
CA LEU A 280 34.89 16.94 0.67
C LEU A 280 36.34 16.44 0.77
N GLN A 281 36.77 15.55 -0.14
CA GLN A 281 38.15 15.10 -0.21
C GLN A 281 39.11 16.19 -0.69
N TYR A 282 38.68 17.07 -1.60
CA TYR A 282 39.51 18.14 -2.17
C TYR A 282 39.40 19.48 -1.42
N TYR A 283 38.33 19.71 -0.66
CA TYR A 283 38.06 20.94 0.10
C TYR A 283 37.56 20.61 1.52
N PRO A 284 38.47 20.27 2.47
CA PRO A 284 38.13 19.87 3.83
C PRO A 284 37.66 21.01 4.74
#